data_AF-A0A835V175-F1
#
_entry.id   AF-A0A835V175-F1
#
_cell.length_a   1.000
_cell.length_b   1.000
_cell.length_c   1.000
_cell.angle_alpha   90.00
_cell.angle_beta   90.00
_cell.angle_gamma   90.00
#
_symmetry.space_group_name_H-M   'P 1'
#
loop_
_entity.id
_entity.type
_entity.pdbx_description
1 polymer ?
#
loop_
_entity_poly.entity_id
_entity_poly.type
_entity_poly.pdbx_seq_one_letter_code
_entity_poly.pdbx_strand_id
1 'polypeptide(L)'
;MLIAEKLDLMAGLVRLIGECDKEAVEVGLQCLMELIGCDPSASSSTSLSARKVRTDMARAGIVPTLTLVLERDAEELLMPAGERAMRAMEAMAECAEGRAAICAESKRCVEAVLGKMMKVRNEGKLAAVALLWSLCCAGCGDRRAREAVAGSKGAMAKILMVMQGIAHLW
;
A
#
# COMPACT_ATOMS: atom_id res chain seq x y z
N MET A 1 -28.21 4.40 -11.39
CA MET A 1 -27.17 4.87 -12.33
C MET A 1 -25.89 5.25 -11.61
N LEU A 2 -25.93 6.09 -10.56
CA LEU A 2 -24.76 6.53 -9.78
C LEU A 2 -23.85 5.42 -9.19
N ILE A 3 -24.39 4.24 -8.86
CA ILE A 3 -23.58 3.13 -8.31
C ILE A 3 -22.72 2.47 -9.40
N ALA A 4 -23.26 2.34 -10.63
CA ALA A 4 -22.53 1.74 -11.75
C ALA A 4 -21.36 2.64 -12.16
N GLU A 5 -21.62 3.94 -12.33
CA GLU A 5 -20.60 4.95 -12.65
C GLU A 5 -19.47 4.98 -11.60
N LYS A 6 -19.82 4.83 -10.32
CA LYS A 6 -18.83 4.76 -9.24
C LYS A 6 -17.96 3.49 -9.35
N LEU A 7 -18.54 2.32 -9.63
CA LEU A 7 -17.79 1.08 -9.77
C LEU A 7 -16.88 1.11 -11.00
N ASP A 8 -17.36 1.68 -12.11
CA ASP A 8 -16.59 1.88 -13.34
C ASP A 8 -15.40 2.83 -13.10
N LEU A 9 -15.57 3.85 -12.26
CA LEU A 9 -14.49 4.73 -11.82
C LEU A 9 -13.42 3.96 -11.03
N MET A 10 -13.81 3.12 -10.06
CA MET A 10 -12.84 2.34 -9.26
C MET A 10 -12.07 1.37 -10.14
N ALA A 11 -12.75 0.65 -11.03
CA ALA A 11 -12.10 -0.26 -11.98
C ALA A 11 -11.19 0.49 -12.96
N GLY A 12 -11.63 1.66 -13.46
CA GLY A 12 -10.83 2.53 -14.32
C GLY A 12 -9.55 3.00 -13.62
N LEU A 13 -9.64 3.35 -12.34
CA LEU A 13 -8.48 3.76 -11.54
C LEU A 13 -7.51 2.60 -11.29
N VAL A 14 -8.03 1.41 -10.96
CA VAL A 14 -7.21 0.20 -10.82
C VAL A 14 -6.46 -0.09 -12.12
N ARG A 15 -7.12 0.03 -13.28
CA ARG A 15 -6.48 -0.15 -14.58
C ARG A 15 -5.39 0.89 -14.81
N LEU A 16 -5.67 2.17 -14.56
CA LEU A 16 -4.71 3.27 -14.74
C LEU A 16 -3.43 3.07 -13.91
N ILE A 17 -3.56 2.61 -12.66
CA ILE A 17 -2.42 2.31 -11.78
C ILE A 17 -1.64 1.07 -12.25
N GLY A 18 -2.30 0.17 -12.99
CA GLY A 18 -1.68 -1.03 -13.57
C GLY A 18 -0.99 -0.80 -14.91
N GLU A 19 -1.05 0.40 -15.49
CA GLU A 19 -0.44 0.72 -16.78
C GLU A 19 1.09 0.65 -16.73
N CYS A 20 1.72 0.58 -17.90
CA CYS A 20 3.19 0.63 -18.00
C CYS A 20 3.75 2.06 -18.02
N ASP A 21 2.93 3.03 -18.38
CA ASP A 21 3.30 4.44 -18.46
C ASP A 21 3.47 5.04 -17.05
N LYS A 22 4.62 5.65 -16.78
CA LYS A 22 5.01 6.04 -15.41
C LYS A 22 4.16 7.21 -14.91
N GLU A 23 3.79 8.09 -15.81
CA GLU A 23 2.93 9.25 -15.61
C GLU A 23 1.49 8.79 -15.32
N ALA A 24 0.95 7.85 -16.09
CA ALA A 24 -0.37 7.25 -15.82
C ALA A 24 -0.43 6.59 -14.44
N VAL A 25 0.59 5.80 -14.08
CA VAL A 25 0.68 5.16 -12.76
C VAL A 25 0.74 6.22 -11.65
N GLU A 26 1.56 7.26 -11.81
CA GLU A 26 1.70 8.33 -10.82
C GLU A 26 0.39 9.10 -10.60
N VAL A 27 -0.28 9.49 -11.69
CA VAL A 27 -1.56 10.20 -11.64
C VAL A 27 -2.62 9.32 -11.00
N GLY A 28 -2.69 8.03 -11.38
CA GLY A 28 -3.61 7.08 -10.76
C GLY A 28 -3.38 6.94 -9.26
N LEU A 29 -2.12 6.84 -8.82
CA LEU A 29 -1.78 6.77 -7.41
C LEU A 29 -2.12 8.08 -6.67
N GLN A 30 -1.87 9.24 -7.28
CA GLN A 30 -2.22 10.54 -6.71
C GLN A 30 -3.75 10.65 -6.52
N CYS A 31 -4.54 10.32 -7.54
CA CYS A 31 -6.00 10.29 -7.44
C CYS A 31 -6.49 9.31 -6.36
N LEU A 32 -5.87 8.13 -6.26
CA LEU A 32 -6.20 7.17 -5.21
C LEU A 32 -5.97 7.76 -3.81
N MET A 33 -4.82 8.40 -3.59
CA MET A 33 -4.46 9.01 -2.31
C MET A 33 -5.46 10.09 -1.87
N GLU A 34 -5.92 10.91 -2.81
CA GLU A 34 -6.97 11.90 -2.57
C GLU A 34 -8.31 11.25 -2.21
N LEU A 35 -8.71 10.21 -2.94
CA LEU A 35 -9.98 9.49 -2.72
C LEU A 35 -10.05 8.78 -1.36
N ILE A 36 -8.93 8.19 -0.91
CA ILE A 36 -8.87 7.50 0.38
C ILE A 36 -8.61 8.45 1.56
N GLY A 37 -8.41 9.75 1.29
CA GLY A 37 -8.23 10.80 2.30
C GLY A 37 -6.90 10.72 3.04
N CYS A 38 -5.84 10.24 2.37
CA CYS A 38 -4.49 10.15 2.96
C CYS A 38 -3.68 11.46 2.85
N ASP A 39 -4.36 12.60 2.76
CA ASP A 39 -3.71 13.90 2.75
C ASP A 39 -3.01 14.15 4.11
N PRO A 40 -1.70 14.45 4.14
CA PRO A 40 -0.97 14.74 5.38
C PRO A 40 -1.49 15.97 6.15
N SER A 41 -2.35 16.79 5.54
CA SER A 41 -2.92 18.00 6.15
C SER A 41 -4.32 17.82 6.76
N ALA A 42 -4.98 16.67 6.56
CA ALA A 42 -6.35 16.44 7.02
C ALA A 42 -6.43 15.42 8.16
N SER A 43 -6.86 15.85 9.34
CA SER A 43 -6.96 15.09 10.60
C SER A 43 -8.05 13.99 10.62
N SER A 44 -8.45 13.44 9.47
CA SER A 44 -9.66 12.60 9.38
C SER A 44 -9.51 11.32 8.56
N SER A 45 -8.51 10.49 8.90
CA SER A 45 -8.39 9.09 8.45
C SER A 45 -9.59 8.19 8.84
N THR A 46 -10.65 8.75 9.43
CA THR A 46 -11.78 8.02 10.03
C THR A 46 -13.14 8.38 9.41
N SER A 47 -13.20 9.15 8.33
CA SER A 47 -14.48 9.41 7.67
C SER A 47 -15.12 8.12 7.14
N LEU A 48 -16.44 7.98 7.30
CA LEU A 48 -17.22 6.86 6.76
C LEU A 48 -17.08 6.76 5.22
N SER A 49 -16.92 7.90 4.54
CA SER A 49 -16.71 7.93 3.08
C SER A 49 -15.39 7.28 2.69
N ALA A 50 -14.29 7.63 3.37
CA ALA A 50 -12.96 7.07 3.12
C ALA A 50 -12.92 5.56 3.36
N ARG A 51 -13.56 5.07 4.44
CA ARG A 51 -13.67 3.62 4.70
C ARG A 51 -14.42 2.88 3.59
N LYS A 52 -15.51 3.46 3.09
CA LYS A 52 -16.27 2.89 1.96
C LYS A 52 -15.43 2.87 0.68
N VAL A 53 -14.71 3.95 0.37
CA VAL A 53 -13.80 3.99 -0.80
C VAL A 53 -12.74 2.91 -0.71
N ARG A 54 -12.07 2.75 0.44
CA ARG A 54 -11.07 1.68 0.63
C ARG A 54 -11.67 0.28 0.42
N THR A 55 -12.87 0.06 0.92
CA THR A 55 -13.61 -1.19 0.73
C THR A 55 -13.92 -1.45 -0.74
N ASP A 56 -14.44 -0.43 -1.44
CA ASP A 56 -14.81 -0.53 -2.86
C ASP A 56 -13.55 -0.75 -3.74
N MET A 57 -12.44 -0.05 -3.46
CA MET A 57 -11.16 -0.22 -4.15
C MET A 57 -10.54 -1.61 -3.91
N ALA A 58 -10.59 -2.12 -2.66
CA ALA A 58 -10.14 -3.47 -2.34
C ALA A 58 -10.90 -4.52 -3.17
N ARG A 59 -12.23 -4.37 -3.27
CA ARG A 59 -13.08 -5.25 -4.09
C ARG A 59 -12.82 -5.10 -5.59
N ALA A 60 -12.44 -3.91 -6.04
CA ALA A 60 -12.05 -3.65 -7.43
C ALA A 60 -10.66 -4.22 -7.79
N GLY A 61 -9.92 -4.79 -6.82
CA GLY A 61 -8.64 -5.43 -7.09
C GLY A 61 -7.44 -4.50 -6.98
N ILE A 62 -7.51 -3.42 -6.18
CA ILE A 62 -6.38 -2.50 -6.05
C ILE A 62 -5.13 -3.13 -5.41
N VAL A 63 -5.29 -4.07 -4.47
CA VAL A 63 -4.18 -4.69 -3.73
C VAL A 63 -3.20 -5.44 -4.65
N PRO A 64 -3.65 -6.37 -5.53
CA PRO A 64 -2.73 -7.01 -6.47
C PRO A 64 -2.07 -6.00 -7.43
N THR A 65 -2.78 -4.96 -7.86
CA THR A 65 -2.20 -3.90 -8.71
C THR A 65 -1.13 -3.09 -7.99
N LEU A 66 -1.37 -2.69 -6.74
CA LEU A 66 -0.35 -2.01 -5.92
C LEU A 66 0.86 -2.91 -5.66
N THR A 67 0.64 -4.21 -5.48
CA THR A 67 1.73 -5.18 -5.33
C THR A 67 2.61 -5.22 -6.58
N LEU A 68 2.02 -5.24 -7.78
CA LEU A 68 2.76 -5.14 -9.04
C LEU A 68 3.56 -3.84 -9.13
N VAL A 69 2.98 -2.69 -8.76
CA VAL A 69 3.71 -1.41 -8.72
C VAL A 69 4.90 -1.46 -7.75
N LEU A 70 4.72 -2.10 -6.58
CA LEU A 70 5.79 -2.28 -5.60
C LEU A 70 6.90 -3.23 -6.09
N GLU A 71 6.61 -4.13 -7.03
CA GLU A 71 7.61 -5.03 -7.62
C GLU A 71 8.48 -4.36 -8.70
N ARG A 72 8.01 -3.28 -9.34
CA ARG A 72 8.76 -2.57 -10.39
C ARG A 72 10.07 -1.97 -9.89
N ASP A 73 11.04 -1.80 -10.76
CA ASP A 73 12.28 -1.11 -10.39
C ASP A 73 12.12 0.43 -10.31
N ALA A 74 13.09 1.09 -9.69
CA ALA A 74 13.05 2.54 -9.49
C ALA A 74 13.07 3.31 -10.81
N GLU A 75 13.73 2.75 -11.83
CA GLU A 75 13.77 3.32 -13.17
C GLU A 75 12.42 3.23 -13.90
N GLU A 76 11.54 2.31 -13.49
CA GLU A 76 10.22 2.11 -14.10
C GLU A 76 9.12 3.01 -13.51
N LEU A 77 9.43 3.82 -12.50
CA LEU A 77 8.45 4.63 -11.79
C LEU A 77 8.94 6.07 -11.60
N LEU A 78 8.00 7.01 -11.52
CA LEU A 78 8.33 8.35 -11.06
C LEU A 78 8.64 8.33 -9.56
N MET A 79 9.54 9.23 -9.14
CA MET A 79 10.11 9.26 -7.78
C MET A 79 9.10 9.18 -6.62
N PRO A 80 7.87 9.73 -6.68
CA PRO A 80 6.90 9.60 -5.58
C PRO A 80 5.95 8.39 -5.68
N ALA A 81 5.96 7.65 -6.80
CA ALA A 81 5.00 6.56 -7.03
C ALA A 81 5.22 5.39 -6.06
N GLY A 82 6.47 5.09 -5.71
CA GLY A 82 6.78 4.04 -4.72
C GLY A 82 6.23 4.36 -3.33
N GLU A 83 6.40 5.60 -2.86
CA GLU A 83 5.88 6.05 -1.58
C GLU A 83 4.34 6.05 -1.55
N ARG A 84 3.70 6.54 -2.62
CA ARG A 84 2.22 6.55 -2.70
C ARG A 84 1.65 5.14 -2.76
N ALA A 85 2.26 4.23 -3.52
CA ALA A 85 1.83 2.83 -3.56
C ALA A 85 1.94 2.18 -2.17
N MET A 86 3.00 2.49 -1.42
CA MET A 86 3.17 1.99 -0.05
C MET A 86 2.11 2.54 0.91
N ARG A 87 1.84 3.85 0.85
CA ARG A 87 0.78 4.50 1.64
C ARG A 87 -0.61 3.97 1.29
N ALA A 88 -0.88 3.72 0.01
CA ALA A 88 -2.14 3.13 -0.42
C ALA A 88 -2.30 1.70 0.12
N MET A 89 -1.23 0.88 0.10
CA MET A 89 -1.25 -0.47 0.70
C MET A 89 -1.48 -0.43 2.21
N GLU A 90 -0.82 0.49 2.92
CA GLU A 90 -1.06 0.75 4.34
C GLU A 90 -2.54 1.07 4.60
N ALA A 91 -3.11 2.01 3.85
CA ALA A 91 -4.52 2.39 3.98
C ALA A 91 -5.49 1.24 3.66
N MET A 92 -5.15 0.35 2.72
CA MET A 92 -5.96 -0.85 2.43
C MET A 92 -5.96 -1.84 3.61
N ALA A 93 -4.88 -1.93 4.38
CA ALA A 93 -4.81 -2.81 5.55
C ALA A 93 -5.73 -2.35 6.71
N GLU A 94 -6.25 -1.12 6.65
CA GLU A 94 -7.19 -0.58 7.64
C GLU A 94 -8.65 -1.05 7.44
N CYS A 95 -8.99 -1.64 6.28
CA CYS A 95 -10.30 -2.27 6.07
C CYS A 95 -10.18 -3.80 6.00
N ALA A 96 -11.28 -4.49 6.32
CA ALA A 96 -11.29 -5.96 6.39
C ALA A 96 -11.02 -6.59 5.01
N GLU A 97 -11.63 -6.05 3.95
CA GLU A 97 -11.47 -6.54 2.58
C GLU A 97 -10.04 -6.35 2.06
N GLY A 98 -9.46 -5.17 2.28
CA GLY A 98 -8.08 -4.90 1.86
C GLY A 98 -7.08 -5.75 2.63
N ARG A 99 -7.25 -5.86 3.96
CA ARG A 99 -6.47 -6.78 4.79
C ARG A 99 -6.58 -8.23 4.33
N ALA A 100 -7.79 -8.71 4.05
CA ALA A 100 -8.01 -10.07 3.58
C ALA A 100 -7.30 -10.32 2.24
N ALA A 101 -7.36 -9.36 1.31
CA ALA A 101 -6.67 -9.43 0.02
C ALA A 101 -5.15 -9.46 0.18
N ILE A 102 -4.57 -8.62 1.05
CA ILE A 102 -3.13 -8.60 1.33
C ILE A 102 -2.68 -9.94 1.94
N CYS A 103 -3.44 -10.46 2.90
CA CYS A 103 -3.09 -11.71 3.58
C CYS A 103 -3.35 -12.97 2.74
N ALA A 104 -4.23 -12.91 1.74
CA ALA A 104 -4.43 -14.00 0.78
C ALA A 104 -3.15 -14.28 -0.01
N GLU A 105 -2.48 -13.22 -0.47
CA GLU A 105 -1.21 -13.27 -1.21
C GLU A 105 -0.03 -12.81 -0.33
N SER A 106 -0.04 -13.18 0.96
CA SER A 106 0.85 -12.60 1.98
C SER A 106 2.32 -12.69 1.60
N LYS A 107 2.77 -13.82 1.04
CA LYS A 107 4.16 -14.03 0.63
C LYS A 107 4.60 -12.97 -0.38
N ARG A 108 3.85 -12.85 -1.48
CA ARG A 108 4.16 -11.91 -2.56
C ARG A 108 4.06 -10.46 -2.10
N CYS A 109 2.99 -10.11 -1.39
CA CYS A 109 2.79 -8.76 -0.88
C CYS A 109 3.92 -8.34 0.08
N VAL A 110 4.30 -9.22 1.01
CA VAL A 110 5.39 -8.95 1.97
C VAL A 110 6.74 -8.84 1.27
N GLU A 111 7.04 -9.69 0.30
CA GLU A 111 8.27 -9.61 -0.49
C GLU A 111 8.36 -8.30 -1.27
N ALA A 112 7.27 -7.89 -1.94
CA ALA A 112 7.18 -6.63 -2.67
C ALA A 112 7.38 -5.42 -1.73
N VAL A 113 6.70 -5.40 -0.59
CA VAL A 113 6.82 -4.34 0.42
C VAL A 113 8.26 -4.26 0.95
N LEU A 114 8.85 -5.38 1.39
CA LEU A 114 10.23 -5.41 1.90
C LEU A 114 11.26 -5.06 0.83
N GLY A 115 10.99 -5.40 -0.44
CA GLY A 115 11.83 -5.02 -1.58
C GLY A 115 11.79 -3.51 -1.82
N LYS A 116 10.58 -2.93 -1.93
CA LYS A 116 10.41 -1.51 -2.20
C LYS A 116 10.79 -0.61 -1.03
N MET A 117 10.56 -1.04 0.22
CA MET A 117 10.85 -0.25 1.42
C MET A 117 12.31 0.25 1.47
N MET A 118 13.25 -0.51 0.91
CA MET A 118 14.67 -0.11 0.86
C MET A 118 14.99 0.93 -0.24
N LYS A 119 14.06 1.16 -1.17
CA LYS A 119 14.22 2.00 -2.37
C LYS A 119 13.41 3.30 -2.32
N VAL A 120 12.63 3.53 -1.26
CA VAL A 120 11.77 4.72 -1.11
C VAL A 120 12.28 5.66 -0.03
N ARG A 121 11.78 6.91 -0.03
CA ARG A 121 12.08 7.90 1.01
C ARG A 121 11.38 7.57 2.33
N ASN A 122 11.69 8.34 3.37
CA ASN A 122 11.27 8.09 4.75
C ASN A 122 9.74 7.95 4.91
N GLU A 123 8.95 8.71 4.16
CA GLU A 123 7.49 8.60 4.21
C GLU A 123 6.98 7.23 3.76
N GLY A 124 7.56 6.68 2.69
CA GLY A 124 7.26 5.33 2.21
C GLY A 124 7.80 4.27 3.17
N LYS A 125 8.99 4.49 3.75
CA LYS A 125 9.55 3.58 4.76
C LYS A 125 8.66 3.46 6.00
N LEU A 126 8.17 4.59 6.51
CA LEU A 126 7.23 4.63 7.64
C LEU A 126 5.94 3.88 7.31
N ALA A 127 5.37 4.13 6.12
CA ALA A 127 4.16 3.43 5.65
C ALA A 127 4.36 1.91 5.56
N ALA A 128 5.52 1.46 5.07
CA ALA A 128 5.87 0.04 4.99
C ALA A 128 5.94 -0.62 6.38
N VAL A 129 6.60 0.03 7.34
CA VAL A 129 6.69 -0.48 8.71
C VAL A 129 5.32 -0.52 9.37
N ALA A 130 4.52 0.54 9.23
CA ALA A 130 3.17 0.62 9.77
C ALA A 130 2.26 -0.48 9.19
N LEU A 131 2.32 -0.70 7.87
CA LEU A 131 1.65 -1.80 7.19
C LEU A 131 2.06 -3.16 7.78
N LEU A 132 3.37 -3.46 7.84
CA LEU A 132 3.87 -4.74 8.35
C LEU A 132 3.49 -4.97 9.82
N TRP A 133 3.57 -3.93 10.65
CA TRP A 133 3.10 -3.96 12.03
C TRP A 133 1.60 -4.23 12.12
N SER A 134 0.80 -3.56 11.29
CA SER A 134 -0.65 -3.72 11.28
C SER A 134 -1.06 -5.15 10.92
N LEU A 135 -0.32 -5.79 10.00
CA LEU A 135 -0.58 -7.16 9.55
C LEU A 135 -0.07 -8.21 10.54
N CYS A 136 1.07 -7.97 11.20
CA CYS A 136 1.72 -8.98 12.04
C CYS A 136 1.38 -8.85 13.52
N CYS A 137 1.15 -7.64 14.03
CA CYS A 137 1.14 -7.38 15.47
C CYS A 137 -0.19 -6.80 15.96
N ALA A 138 -0.73 -5.80 15.26
CA ALA A 138 -1.97 -5.15 15.67
C ALA A 138 -3.18 -6.09 15.57
N GLY A 139 -4.11 -6.02 16.54
CA GLY A 139 -5.39 -6.74 16.48
C GLY A 139 -5.27 -8.25 16.30
N CYS A 140 -4.31 -8.88 17.00
CA CYS A 140 -3.94 -10.29 16.88
C CYS A 140 -3.27 -10.73 15.56
N GLY A 141 -3.03 -9.82 14.60
CA GLY A 141 -2.30 -10.09 13.35
C GLY A 141 -2.83 -11.26 12.51
N ASP A 142 -2.27 -11.45 11.31
CA ASP A 142 -2.56 -12.61 10.47
C ASP A 142 -1.35 -13.58 10.49
N ARG A 143 -1.62 -14.86 10.77
CA ARG A 143 -0.58 -15.89 10.81
C ARG A 143 0.20 -15.97 9.49
N ARG A 144 -0.48 -15.85 8.35
CA ARG A 144 0.13 -15.93 7.01
C ARG A 144 1.07 -14.76 6.75
N ALA A 145 0.75 -13.58 7.29
CA ALA A 145 1.62 -12.41 7.19
C ALA A 145 2.88 -12.59 8.05
N ARG A 146 2.75 -13.12 9.28
CA ARG A 146 3.90 -13.44 10.14
C ARG A 146 4.82 -14.47 9.51
N GLU A 147 4.26 -15.55 8.99
CA GLU A 147 5.00 -16.61 8.30
C GLU A 147 5.72 -16.06 7.06
N ALA A 148 5.06 -15.21 6.27
CA ALA A 148 5.67 -14.55 5.12
C ALA A 148 6.84 -13.63 5.50
N VAL A 149 6.68 -12.82 6.56
CA VAL A 149 7.76 -11.96 7.06
C VAL A 149 8.92 -12.79 7.59
N ALA A 150 8.66 -13.84 8.36
CA ALA A 150 9.69 -14.72 8.90
C ALA A 150 10.42 -15.53 7.82
N GLY A 151 9.72 -15.93 6.76
CA GLY A 151 10.29 -16.66 5.62
C GLY A 151 11.02 -15.77 4.61
N SER A 152 10.84 -14.45 4.66
CA SER A 152 11.46 -13.52 3.72
C SER A 152 12.92 -13.22 4.07
N LYS A 153 13.80 -13.36 3.07
CA LYS A 153 15.25 -13.25 3.25
C LYS A 153 15.64 -11.87 3.78
N GLY A 154 16.22 -11.86 4.98
CA GLY A 154 16.74 -10.66 5.62
C GLY A 154 15.66 -9.66 6.04
N ALA A 155 14.39 -10.09 6.15
CA ALA A 155 13.27 -9.21 6.53
C ALA A 155 13.55 -8.42 7.82
N MET A 156 13.98 -9.12 8.88
CA MET A 156 14.30 -8.48 10.16
C MET A 156 15.43 -7.45 10.02
N ALA A 157 16.49 -7.78 9.29
CA ALA A 157 17.60 -6.84 9.06
C ALA A 157 17.14 -5.59 8.31
N LYS A 158 16.32 -5.74 7.26
CA LYS A 158 15.75 -4.61 6.51
C LYS A 158 14.88 -3.71 7.38
N ILE A 159 13.98 -4.30 8.18
CA ILE A 159 13.10 -3.55 9.10
C ILE A 159 13.95 -2.78 10.13
N LEU A 160 14.93 -3.44 10.75
CA LEU A 160 15.81 -2.81 11.73
C LEU A 160 16.63 -1.66 11.13
N MET A 161 17.22 -1.87 9.94
CA MET A 161 17.96 -0.81 9.22
C MET A 161 17.08 0.41 8.94
N VAL A 162 15.84 0.19 8.52
CA VAL A 162 14.88 1.28 8.27
C VAL A 162 14.53 2.00 9.56
N MET A 163 14.19 1.27 10.62
CA MET A 163 13.82 1.86 11.91
C MET A 163 14.97 2.67 12.53
N GLN A 164 16.20 2.17 12.45
CA GLN A 164 17.38 2.88 12.93
C GLN A 164 17.67 4.13 12.06
N GLY A 165 17.58 4.01 10.74
CA GLY A 165 17.78 5.14 9.83
C GLY A 165 16.76 6.27 10.00
N ILE A 166 15.52 5.94 10.38
CA ILE A 166 14.48 6.94 10.69
C ILE A 166 14.72 7.58 12.06
N ALA A 167 15.18 6.82 13.06
CA ALA A 167 15.36 7.31 14.43
C ALA A 167 16.41 8.43 14.57
N HIS A 168 17.36 8.54 13.63
CA HIS A 168 18.40 9.57 13.63
C HIS A 168 17.98 10.90 12.99
N LEU A 169 16.69 11.07 12.64
CA LEU A 169 16.15 12.27 11.99
C LEU A 169 15.16 13.06 12.87
N TRP A 170 15.07 12.73 14.16
CA TRP A 170 14.26 13.42 15.17
C TRP A 170 15.15 14.06 16.24
#